data_AF-A0A2E4AQX1-F1
#
_entry.id   AF-A0A2E4AQX1-F1
#
_cell.length_a   1.000
_cell.length_b   1.000
_cell.length_c   1.000
_cell.angle_alpha   90.00
_cell.angle_beta   90.00
_cell.angle_gamma   90.00
#
_symmetry.space_group_name_H-M   'P 1'
#
loop_
_entity.id
_entity.type
_entity.pdbx_description
1 polymer ?
#
loop_
_entity_poly.entity_id
_entity_poly.type
_entity_poly.pdbx_seq_one_letter_code
_entity_poly.pdbx_strand_id
1 'polypeptide(L)' 'MAGKKEKVTFEIQNDLLKMLEVAVEKHNLPSVDKALRCILDFVATDGDWEDIFNTRRCIRCGSKKGWEE' A
#
# COMPACT_ATOMS: atom_id res chain seq x y z
N MET A 1 -15.28 15.39 1.13
CA MET A 1 -14.00 15.99 1.56
C MET A 1 -13.20 14.91 2.27
N ALA A 2 -11.90 14.76 1.98
CA ALA A 2 -11.05 13.89 2.80
C ALA A 2 -10.89 14.60 4.16
N GLY A 3 -11.32 13.97 5.25
CA GLY A 3 -11.34 14.56 6.59
C GLY A 3 -9.95 14.97 7.10
N LYS A 4 -9.83 15.15 8.43
CA LYS A 4 -8.57 15.52 9.06
C LYS A 4 -7.47 14.49 8.74
N LYS A 5 -6.30 14.96 8.32
CA LYS A 5 -5.11 14.13 8.13
C LYS A 5 -4.29 14.11 9.41
N GLU A 6 -3.83 12.93 9.80
CA GLU A 6 -2.88 12.74 10.89
C GLU A 6 -1.55 12.24 10.31
N LYS A 7 -0.43 12.76 10.83
CA LYS A 7 0.90 12.30 10.43
C LYS A 7 1.33 11.18 11.37
N VAL A 8 1.61 10.01 10.81
CA VAL A 8 2.09 8.84 11.55
C VAL A 8 3.35 8.31 10.88
N THR A 9 4.30 7.83 11.69
CA THR A 9 5.56 7.24 11.20
C THR A 9 5.47 5.73 11.30
N PHE A 10 5.74 5.04 10.20
CA PHE A 10 5.82 3.58 10.13
C PHE A 10 7.07 3.16 9.37
N GLU A 11 7.57 1.97 9.65
CA GLU A 11 8.60 1.32 8.85
C GLU A 11 7.92 0.41 7.82
N ILE A 12 8.29 0.57 6.55
CA ILE A 12 7.88 -0.32 5.45
C ILE A 12 9.10 -0.70 4.63
N GLN A 13 8.99 -1.79 3.90
CA GLN A 13 10.05 -2.31 3.04
C GLN A 13 10.22 -1.39 1.82
N ASN A 14 11.47 -1.18 1.40
CA ASN A 14 11.80 -0.21 0.35
C ASN A 14 11.08 -0.49 -0.99
N ASP A 15 10.85 -1.76 -1.31
CA ASP A 15 10.11 -2.17 -2.50
C ASP A 15 8.63 -1.78 -2.46
N LEU A 16 7.99 -1.71 -1.29
CA LEU A 16 6.63 -1.19 -1.16
C LEU A 16 6.58 0.33 -1.32
N LEU A 17 7.62 1.04 -0.87
CA LEU A 17 7.70 2.48 -1.13
C LEU A 17 7.77 2.74 -2.65
N LYS A 18 8.62 1.98 -3.36
CA LYS A 18 8.70 2.02 -4.83
C LYS A 18 7.37 1.68 -5.50
N MET A 19 6.65 0.68 -5.00
CA MET A 19 5.30 0.35 -5.48
C MET A 19 4.36 1.55 -5.39
N LEU A 20 4.40 2.28 -4.27
CA LEU A 20 3.58 3.47 -4.08
C LEU A 20 4.02 4.63 -5.00
N GLU A 21 5.32 4.81 -5.21
CA GLU A 21 5.86 5.81 -6.15
C GLU A 21 5.43 5.51 -7.59
N VAL A 22 5.49 4.24 -8.02
CA VAL A 22 5.00 3.82 -9.33
C VAL A 22 3.48 4.03 -9.47
N ALA A 23 2.71 3.79 -8.40
CA ALA A 23 1.28 4.10 -8.41
C ALA A 23 1.02 5.62 -8.53
N VAL A 24 1.87 6.45 -7.92
CA VAL A 24 1.80 7.91 -8.05
C VAL A 24 2.01 8.32 -9.50
N GLU A 25 3.04 7.81 -10.15
CA GLU A 25 3.36 8.13 -11.55
C GLU A 25 2.29 7.61 -12.52
N LYS A 26 1.93 6.32 -12.44
CA LYS A 26 0.99 5.68 -13.38
C LYS A 26 -0.42 6.25 -13.30
N HIS A 27 -0.83 6.75 -12.13
CA HIS A 27 -2.18 7.29 -11.92
C HIS A 27 -2.21 8.81 -11.71
N ASN A 28 -1.09 9.50 -11.94
CA ASN A 28 -0.96 10.96 -11.78
C ASN A 28 -1.49 11.46 -10.43
N LEU A 29 -1.08 10.79 -9.35
CA LEU A 29 -1.49 11.15 -8.00
C LEU A 29 -0.60 12.27 -7.45
N PRO A 30 -1.11 13.12 -6.55
CA PRO A 30 -0.33 14.22 -5.97
C PRO A 30 0.76 13.78 -4.99
N SER A 31 0.68 12.59 -4.39
CA SER A 31 1.68 12.11 -3.41
C SER A 31 1.54 10.63 -3.09
N VAL A 32 2.61 10.06 -2.50
CA VAL A 32 2.61 8.71 -1.93
C VAL A 32 1.52 8.55 -0.86
N ASP A 33 1.26 9.59 -0.04
CA ASP A 33 0.15 9.56 0.93
C ASP A 33 -1.21 9.35 0.26
N LYS A 34 -1.40 9.93 -0.94
CA LYS A 34 -2.64 9.71 -1.71
C LYS A 34 -2.71 8.29 -2.25
N ALA A 35 -1.60 7.74 -2.75
CA ALA A 35 -1.54 6.36 -3.22
C ALA A 35 -1.86 5.37 -2.09
N LEU A 36 -1.20 5.52 -0.93
CA LEU A 36 -1.47 4.70 0.25
C LEU A 36 -2.92 4.84 0.70
N ARG A 37 -3.46 6.07 0.73
CA ARG A 37 -4.87 6.28 1.07
C ARG A 37 -5.82 5.54 0.13
N CYS A 38 -5.59 5.57 -1.18
CA CYS A 38 -6.44 4.84 -2.13
C CYS A 38 -6.44 3.32 -1.85
N ILE A 39 -5.28 2.75 -1.48
CA ILE A 39 -5.18 1.33 -1.09
C ILE A 39 -5.98 1.08 0.19
N LEU A 40 -5.82 1.93 1.21
CA LEU A 40 -6.54 1.77 2.48
C LEU A 40 -8.06 1.98 2.32
N ASP A 41 -8.48 2.94 1.50
CA ASP A 41 -9.88 3.19 1.15
C ASP A 41 -10.47 1.92 0.50
N PHE A 42 -9.77 1.32 -0.47
CA PHE A 42 -10.18 0.06 -1.10
C PHE A 42 -10.29 -1.09 -0.09
N VAL A 43 -9.29 -1.25 0.79
CA VAL A 43 -9.34 -2.27 1.86
C VAL A 43 -10.53 -2.05 2.81
N ALA A 44 -10.91 -0.80 3.06
CA ALA A 44 -12.03 -0.47 3.94
C ALA A 44 -13.41 -0.67 3.29
N THR A 45 -13.52 -0.53 1.97
CA THR A 45 -14.82 -0.63 1.25
C THR A 45 -15.04 -1.98 0.58
N ASP A 46 -14.06 -2.42 -0.21
CA ASP A 46 -14.21 -3.54 -1.14
C ASP A 46 -13.30 -4.73 -0.80
N GLY A 47 -12.32 -4.53 0.08
CA GLY A 47 -11.37 -5.56 0.50
C GLY A 47 -12.00 -6.62 1.41
N ASP A 48 -11.63 -7.89 1.18
CA ASP A 48 -11.94 -8.98 2.09
C ASP A 48 -10.92 -9.02 3.24
N TRP A 49 -11.34 -8.63 4.44
CA TRP A 49 -10.47 -8.56 5.62
C TRP A 49 -9.96 -9.93 6.06
N GLU A 50 -10.80 -10.96 5.94
CA GLU A 50 -10.40 -12.33 6.28
C GLU A 50 -9.30 -12.77 5.33
N ASP A 51 -9.47 -12.52 4.03
CA ASP A 51 -8.47 -12.89 3.04
C ASP A 51 -7.15 -12.08 3.18
N ILE A 52 -7.24 -10.81 3.59
CA ILE A 52 -6.08 -9.93 3.79
C ILE A 52 -5.26 -10.36 5.01
N PHE A 53 -5.91 -10.65 6.14
CA PHE A 53 -5.22 -10.85 7.43
C PHE A 53 -5.05 -12.31 7.85
N ASN A 54 -5.92 -13.24 7.41
CA ASN A 54 -5.81 -14.67 7.76
C ASN A 54 -5.03 -15.51 6.72
N THR A 55 -4.61 -14.92 5.60
CA THR A 55 -3.77 -15.60 4.61
C THR A 55 -2.32 -15.14 4.67
N ARG A 56 -1.36 -16.08 4.72
CA ARG A 56 0.08 -15.76 4.66
C ARG A 56 0.47 -15.31 3.24
N ARG A 57 0.46 -13.99 3.01
CA ARG A 57 0.74 -13.36 1.70
C ARG A 57 2.12 -12.73 1.55
N CYS A 58 3.03 -12.93 2.51
CA CYS A 58 4.34 -12.28 2.47
C CYS A 58 5.12 -12.64 1.19
N ILE A 59 5.24 -11.66 0.30
CA ILE A 59 5.97 -11.76 -0.97
C ILE A 59 7.50 -11.73 -0.79
N ARG A 60 7.97 -11.70 0.46
CA ARG A 60 9.39 -11.72 0.83
C ARG A 60 9.80 -12.94 1.65
N CYS A 61 8.83 -13.75 2.12
CA CYS A 61 9.18 -14.98 2.81
C CYS A 61 9.78 -15.98 1.80
N GLY A 62 10.86 -16.66 2.21
CA GLY A 62 11.58 -17.61 1.37
C GLY A 62 12.56 -16.94 0.41
N SER A 63 12.74 -17.53 -0.78
CA SER A 63 13.64 -17.05 -1.85
C SER A 63 13.03 -15.99 -2.77
N LYS A 64 11.96 -15.31 -2.33
CA LYS A 64 11.25 -14.30 -3.12
C LYS A 64 11.89 -12.92 -2.97
N LYS A 65 11.83 -12.09 -4.01
CA LYS A 65 12.50 -10.79 -4.08
C LYS A 65 11.68 -9.61 -3.57
N GLY A 66 10.39 -9.82 -3.27
CA GLY A 66 9.46 -8.74 -2.95
C GLY A 66 8.73 -8.24 -4.19
N TRP A 67 8.32 -6.97 -4.15
CA TRP A 67 7.68 -6.29 -5.27
C TRP A 67 8.72 -5.83 -6.29
N GLU A 68 8.46 -6.11 -7.56
CA GLU A 68 9.29 -5.73 -8.72
C GLU A 68 8.34 -5.07 -9.76
N GLU A 69 8.81 -4.06 -10.49
CA GLU A 69 8.01 -3.34 -11.49
C GLU A 69 7.82 -4.11 -12.80
#